data_AF-A0A1H1HSZ6-F1
#
_entry.id   AF-A0A1H1HSZ6-F1
#
_cell.length_a   1.000
_cell.length_b   1.000
_cell.length_c   1.000
_cell.angle_alpha   90.00
_cell.angle_beta   90.00
_cell.angle_gamma   90.00
#
_symmetry.space_group_name_H-M   'P 1'
#
loop_
_entity.id
_entity.type
_entity.pdbx_description
1 polymer ?
#
loop_
_entity_poly.entity_id
_entity_poly.type
_entity_poly.pdbx_seq_one_letter_code
_entity_poly.pdbx_strand_id
1 'polypeptide(L)'
;MTVFHRLIVVAASMLACFCAATVVHSAPNEALCDGKGTVDEVKPIPPSLAVFAKVLFGDDAKPVYRCMDDVVFLCDDTVGQSLGCAKADTRRDNPGVTQFCKENPDAPVAPIAASGRATIYSWKCARGKPVITSVGLVDARGYHAENWIEAEGVR
;
A
#
# COMPACT_ATOMS: atom_id res chain seq x y z
N MET A 1 66.76 17.94 51.39
CA MET A 1 66.36 16.80 52.25
C MET A 1 64.96 17.12 52.72
N THR A 2 63.88 16.46 52.30
CA THR A 2 63.64 15.02 52.16
C THR A 2 62.49 14.79 51.16
N VAL A 3 62.68 13.82 50.28
CA VAL A 3 61.70 13.29 49.33
C VAL A 3 60.81 12.31 50.07
N PHE A 4 59.48 12.45 49.97
CA PHE A 4 58.54 11.37 50.28
C PHE A 4 57.77 11.03 49.00
N HIS A 5 58.27 10.01 48.30
CA HIS A 5 57.48 9.18 47.42
C HIS A 5 56.31 8.57 48.20
N ARG A 6 55.10 8.59 47.62
CA ARG A 6 54.24 7.41 47.53
C ARG A 6 52.93 7.65 46.77
N LEU A 7 52.68 6.69 45.87
CA LEU A 7 51.38 6.15 45.45
C LEU A 7 50.66 6.88 44.31
N ILE A 8 50.94 6.35 43.12
CA ILE A 8 50.07 6.27 41.96
C ILE A 8 48.66 5.83 42.39
N VAL A 9 47.66 6.65 42.09
CA VAL A 9 46.26 6.22 41.96
C VAL A 9 45.83 6.62 40.55
N VAL A 10 45.85 5.67 39.63
CA VAL A 10 45.23 5.82 38.31
C VAL A 10 43.73 5.70 38.54
N ALA A 11 43.06 6.84 38.71
CA ALA A 11 41.60 6.89 38.66
C ALA A 11 41.16 6.81 37.20
N ALA A 12 40.89 5.60 36.72
CA ALA A 12 40.26 5.37 35.43
C ALA A 12 38.80 5.87 35.51
N SER A 13 38.55 7.09 35.06
CA SER A 13 37.21 7.62 34.87
C SER A 13 36.53 6.91 33.70
N MET A 14 35.88 5.76 33.96
CA MET A 14 34.88 5.21 33.05
C MET A 14 33.63 6.09 33.11
N LEU A 15 33.55 7.06 32.20
CA LEU A 15 32.31 7.79 31.96
C LEU A 15 31.36 6.84 31.22
N ALA A 16 30.50 6.14 31.98
CA ALA A 16 29.45 5.32 31.43
C ALA A 16 28.48 6.20 30.65
N CYS A 17 28.54 6.13 29.32
CA CYS A 17 27.56 6.75 28.43
C CYS A 17 26.26 5.95 28.58
N PHE A 18 25.38 6.38 29.50
CA PHE A 18 24.01 5.90 29.56
C PHE A 18 23.28 6.37 28.29
N CYS A 19 23.35 5.58 27.23
CA CYS A 19 22.37 5.66 26.14
C CYS A 19 21.03 5.26 26.75
N ALA A 20 20.24 6.25 27.18
CA ALA A 20 18.83 6.04 27.40
C ALA A 20 18.23 5.59 26.06
N ALA A 21 18.00 4.29 25.90
CA ALA A 21 17.25 3.76 24.78
C ALA A 21 15.84 4.36 24.88
N THR A 22 15.58 5.43 24.14
CA THR A 22 14.23 5.89 23.90
C THR A 22 13.53 4.76 23.18
N VAL A 23 12.65 4.05 23.90
CA VAL A 23 11.71 3.12 23.26
C VAL A 23 10.82 4.01 22.39
N VAL A 24 11.14 4.09 21.10
CA VAL A 24 10.22 4.61 20.10
C VAL A 24 9.05 3.65 20.13
N HIS A 25 7.95 4.06 20.74
CA HIS A 25 6.70 3.31 20.67
C HIS A 25 6.19 3.52 19.25
N SER A 26 6.62 2.65 18.34
CA SER A 26 6.08 2.58 17.00
C SER A 26 4.56 2.49 17.12
N ALA A 27 3.82 3.24 16.29
CA ALA A 27 2.38 3.13 16.33
C ALA A 27 1.98 1.65 16.13
N PRO A 28 0.90 1.16 16.76
CA PRO A 28 0.59 -0.28 16.78
C PRO A 28 0.33 -0.90 15.39
N ASN A 29 0.20 -0.08 14.35
CA ASN A 29 0.17 -0.46 12.94
C ASN A 29 1.57 -0.74 12.37
N GLU A 30 2.59 0.07 12.67
CA GLU A 30 3.96 -0.03 12.12
C GLU A 30 4.58 -1.41 12.42
N ALA A 31 4.32 -1.94 13.62
CA ALA A 31 4.80 -3.27 14.04
C ALA A 31 4.21 -4.44 13.21
N LEU A 32 3.13 -4.23 12.45
CA LEU A 32 2.53 -5.28 11.62
C LEU A 32 3.38 -5.62 10.41
N CYS A 33 4.13 -4.65 9.88
CA CYS A 33 4.96 -4.80 8.69
C CYS A 33 6.47 -4.64 8.95
N ASP A 34 6.87 -4.22 10.15
CA ASP A 34 8.28 -4.10 10.55
C ASP A 34 9.12 -5.35 10.25
N GLY A 35 10.19 -5.15 9.48
CA GLY A 35 11.15 -6.16 9.04
C GLY A 35 10.58 -7.22 8.08
N LYS A 36 9.39 -7.03 7.53
CA LYS A 36 8.75 -7.98 6.59
C LYS A 36 9.02 -7.64 5.13
N GLY A 37 9.44 -6.41 4.84
CA GLY A 37 9.55 -5.85 3.51
C GLY A 37 8.21 -5.85 2.78
N THR A 38 8.21 -6.27 1.53
CA THR A 38 7.02 -6.36 0.70
C THR A 38 6.43 -7.78 0.69
N VAL A 39 5.15 -7.91 1.07
CA VAL A 39 4.41 -9.18 1.14
C VAL A 39 3.15 -9.09 0.27
N ASP A 40 3.11 -9.83 -0.85
CA ASP A 40 1.98 -9.85 -1.81
C ASP A 40 0.69 -10.48 -1.25
N GLU A 41 0.79 -11.21 -0.14
CA GLU A 41 -0.36 -11.86 0.47
C GLU A 41 -1.31 -10.81 1.08
N VAL A 42 -2.52 -10.73 0.53
CA VAL A 42 -3.61 -9.89 1.05
C VAL A 42 -4.28 -10.60 2.22
N LYS A 43 -4.41 -9.89 3.34
CA LYS A 43 -4.86 -10.46 4.63
C LYS A 43 -6.04 -9.68 5.20
N PRO A 44 -6.94 -10.33 5.97
CA PRO A 44 -7.92 -9.61 6.78
C PRO A 44 -7.24 -8.67 7.77
N ILE A 45 -7.78 -7.47 7.98
CA ILE A 45 -7.18 -6.55 8.96
C ILE A 45 -7.21 -7.12 10.39
N PRO A 46 -6.15 -6.90 11.19
CA PRO A 46 -6.20 -7.18 12.63
C PRO A 46 -7.07 -6.14 13.36
N PRO A 47 -7.54 -6.43 14.60
CA PRO A 47 -8.34 -5.49 15.39
C PRO A 47 -7.68 -4.12 15.61
N SER A 48 -6.34 -4.06 15.61
CA SER A 48 -5.59 -2.80 15.75
C SER A 48 -5.84 -1.80 14.61
N LEU A 49 -6.28 -2.27 13.43
CA LEU A 49 -6.60 -1.41 12.29
C LEU A 49 -8.10 -1.13 12.13
N ALA A 50 -8.98 -1.74 12.94
CA ALA A 50 -10.42 -1.70 12.73
C ALA A 50 -11.00 -0.28 12.77
N VAL A 51 -10.60 0.53 13.75
CA VAL A 51 -11.07 1.93 13.87
C VAL A 51 -10.58 2.76 12.69
N PHE A 52 -9.32 2.61 12.30
CA PHE A 52 -8.74 3.35 11.19
C PHE A 52 -9.38 2.98 9.85
N ALA A 53 -9.57 1.68 9.58
CA ALA A 53 -10.24 1.20 8.39
C ALA A 53 -11.71 1.69 8.31
N LYS A 54 -12.42 1.73 9.44
CA LYS A 54 -13.77 2.31 9.51
C LYS A 54 -13.77 3.81 9.19
N VAL A 55 -12.77 4.56 9.64
CA VAL A 55 -12.64 5.99 9.29
C VAL A 55 -12.36 6.16 7.79
N LEU A 56 -11.51 5.31 7.20
CA LEU A 56 -11.16 5.40 5.78
C LEU A 56 -12.30 4.99 4.84
N PHE A 57 -13.00 3.91 5.16
CA PHE A 57 -13.89 3.24 4.21
C PHE A 57 -15.37 3.21 4.64
N GLY A 58 -15.67 3.57 5.89
CA GLY A 58 -17.02 3.50 6.45
C GLY A 58 -17.35 2.15 7.08
N ASP A 59 -18.61 2.01 7.53
CA ASP A 59 -19.08 0.88 8.34
C ASP A 59 -19.24 -0.45 7.57
N ASP A 60 -19.59 -0.37 6.29
CA ASP A 60 -19.91 -1.55 5.46
C ASP A 60 -18.70 -2.11 4.70
N ALA A 61 -17.52 -1.51 4.90
CA ALA A 61 -16.30 -1.88 4.20
C ALA A 61 -15.82 -3.28 4.60
N LYS A 62 -15.12 -3.93 3.67
CA LYS A 62 -14.43 -5.21 3.90
C LYS A 62 -12.93 -4.98 3.78
N PRO A 63 -12.33 -4.26 4.73
CA PRO A 63 -10.93 -3.87 4.63
C PRO A 63 -10.00 -5.09 4.70
N VAL A 64 -9.01 -5.07 3.82
CA VAL A 64 -7.87 -5.98 3.81
C VAL A 64 -6.59 -5.17 3.91
N TYR A 65 -5.50 -5.82 4.30
CA TYR A 65 -4.18 -5.21 4.34
C TYR A 65 -3.13 -6.05 3.61
N ARG A 66 -2.02 -5.39 3.28
CA ARG A 66 -0.76 -6.01 2.90
C ARG A 66 0.41 -5.14 3.37
N CYS A 67 1.61 -5.71 3.33
CA CYS A 67 2.84 -4.98 3.60
C CYS A 67 3.53 -4.58 2.30
N MET A 68 3.91 -3.32 2.17
CA MET A 68 4.73 -2.82 1.08
C MET A 68 5.86 -1.99 1.69
N ASP A 69 7.09 -2.45 1.49
CA ASP A 69 8.31 -1.83 1.99
C ASP A 69 8.25 -1.50 3.49
N ASP A 70 7.90 -2.52 4.29
CA ASP A 70 7.72 -2.45 5.76
C ASP A 70 6.55 -1.57 6.25
N VAL A 71 5.75 -1.03 5.33
CA VAL A 71 4.59 -0.17 5.64
C VAL A 71 3.27 -0.92 5.43
N VAL A 72 2.29 -0.66 6.31
CA VAL A 72 0.93 -1.22 6.20
C VAL A 72 0.12 -0.44 5.18
N PHE A 73 -0.45 -1.14 4.20
CA PHE A 73 -1.42 -0.58 3.25
C PHE A 73 -2.77 -1.26 3.41
N LEU A 74 -3.84 -0.49 3.29
CA LEU A 74 -5.23 -0.92 3.39
C LEU A 74 -5.97 -0.76 2.06
N CYS A 75 -6.93 -1.64 1.82
CA CYS A 75 -7.83 -1.60 0.66
C CYS A 75 -9.22 -2.11 1.05
N ASP A 76 -10.29 -1.55 0.46
CA ASP A 76 -11.67 -2.01 0.66
C ASP A 76 -12.02 -3.13 -0.34
N ASP A 77 -12.12 -4.38 0.12
CA ASP A 77 -12.45 -5.55 -0.71
C ASP A 77 -13.97 -5.81 -0.79
N THR A 78 -14.79 -4.77 -0.66
CA THR A 78 -16.24 -4.89 -0.79
C THR A 78 -16.64 -5.27 -2.21
N VAL A 79 -17.23 -6.46 -2.35
CA VAL A 79 -17.75 -6.97 -3.62
C VAL A 79 -18.72 -5.96 -4.24
N GLY A 80 -18.35 -5.41 -5.40
CA GLY A 80 -19.17 -4.48 -6.17
C GLY A 80 -18.69 -3.01 -6.13
N GLN A 81 -17.79 -2.66 -5.22
CA GLN A 81 -17.15 -1.34 -5.19
C GLN A 81 -15.96 -1.27 -6.18
N SER A 82 -15.61 -0.07 -6.62
CA SER A 82 -14.69 0.22 -7.72
C SER A 82 -13.20 0.03 -7.41
N LEU A 83 -12.83 -0.42 -6.21
CA LEU A 83 -11.45 -0.54 -5.76
C LEU A 83 -11.09 -2.02 -5.63
N GLY A 84 -10.56 -2.61 -6.70
CA GLY A 84 -10.08 -3.99 -6.63
C GLY A 84 -8.81 -4.09 -5.76
N CYS A 85 -8.83 -4.92 -4.72
CA CYS A 85 -7.65 -5.25 -3.91
C CYS A 85 -6.81 -6.40 -4.53
N ALA A 86 -7.15 -6.84 -5.74
CA ALA A 86 -6.40 -7.84 -6.48
C ALA A 86 -5.36 -7.21 -7.41
N LYS A 87 -4.47 -8.04 -7.97
CA LYS A 87 -3.53 -7.60 -9.00
C LYS A 87 -4.27 -7.03 -10.21
N ALA A 88 -3.72 -5.96 -10.74
CA ALA A 88 -4.18 -5.27 -11.92
C ALA A 88 -4.02 -6.14 -13.18
N ASP A 89 -5.00 -6.06 -14.08
CA ASP A 89 -4.91 -6.56 -15.44
C ASP A 89 -4.23 -5.50 -16.32
N THR A 90 -2.97 -5.76 -16.66
CA THR A 90 -2.11 -4.88 -17.45
C THR A 90 -2.11 -5.21 -18.95
N ARG A 91 -2.95 -6.17 -19.38
CA ARG A 91 -3.13 -6.53 -20.80
C ARG A 91 -3.81 -5.40 -21.55
N ARG A 92 -3.24 -5.04 -22.71
CA ARG A 92 -3.77 -3.98 -23.58
C ARG A 92 -4.90 -4.47 -24.48
N ASP A 93 -4.90 -5.75 -24.80
CA ASP A 93 -6.02 -6.42 -25.45
C ASP A 93 -7.13 -6.68 -24.42
N ASN A 94 -8.36 -6.32 -24.78
CA ASN A 94 -9.52 -6.56 -23.94
C ASN A 94 -10.68 -7.03 -24.82
N PRO A 95 -11.02 -8.33 -24.80
CA PRO A 95 -12.09 -8.89 -25.62
C PRO A 95 -13.46 -8.25 -25.35
N GLY A 96 -13.75 -7.88 -24.10
CA GLY A 96 -15.01 -7.24 -23.72
C GLY A 96 -15.13 -5.84 -24.32
N VAL A 97 -14.09 -5.01 -24.22
CA VAL A 97 -14.03 -3.70 -24.89
C VAL A 97 -14.05 -3.86 -26.41
N THR A 98 -13.35 -4.86 -26.94
CA THR A 98 -13.35 -5.15 -28.38
C THR A 98 -14.76 -5.45 -28.89
N GLN A 99 -15.53 -6.27 -28.17
CA GLN A 99 -16.92 -6.55 -28.51
C GLN A 99 -17.79 -5.30 -28.37
N PHE A 100 -17.66 -4.57 -27.26
CA PHE A 100 -18.40 -3.34 -27.02
C PHE A 100 -18.20 -2.31 -28.14
N CYS A 101 -16.96 -2.11 -28.61
CA CYS A 101 -16.68 -1.16 -29.67
C CYS A 101 -17.23 -1.59 -31.04
N LYS A 102 -17.37 -2.88 -31.33
CA LYS A 102 -18.03 -3.33 -32.57
C LYS A 102 -19.50 -2.91 -32.60
N GLU A 103 -20.15 -2.97 -31.44
CA GLU A 103 -21.56 -2.60 -31.27
C GLU A 103 -21.74 -1.09 -31.15
N ASN A 104 -20.73 -0.38 -30.66
CA ASN A 104 -20.77 1.05 -30.37
C ASN A 104 -19.53 1.75 -30.99
N PRO A 105 -19.50 1.98 -32.32
CA PRO A 105 -18.27 2.25 -33.05
C PRO A 105 -17.52 3.51 -32.65
N ASP A 106 -18.23 4.52 -32.14
CA ASP A 106 -17.68 5.82 -31.76
C ASP A 106 -18.05 6.22 -30.32
N ALA A 107 -18.33 5.23 -29.46
CA ALA A 107 -18.60 5.48 -28.06
C ALA A 107 -17.43 6.23 -27.38
N PRO A 108 -17.70 7.32 -26.66
CA PRO A 108 -16.64 8.16 -26.07
C PRO A 108 -15.91 7.45 -24.91
N VAL A 109 -16.56 6.47 -24.27
CA VAL A 109 -16.02 5.67 -23.16
C VAL A 109 -16.59 4.25 -23.24
N ALA A 110 -15.75 3.24 -23.05
CA ALA A 110 -16.19 1.87 -22.82
C ALA A 110 -16.48 1.64 -21.32
N PRO A 111 -17.64 1.06 -20.96
CA PRO A 111 -18.03 0.90 -19.57
C PRO A 111 -17.19 -0.15 -18.83
N ILE A 112 -17.11 -0.03 -17.51
CA ILE A 112 -16.45 -1.00 -16.61
C ILE A 112 -17.02 -2.42 -16.80
N ALA A 113 -18.31 -2.55 -17.14
CA ALA A 113 -18.92 -3.83 -17.44
C ALA A 113 -18.28 -4.54 -18.65
N ALA A 114 -17.75 -3.79 -19.62
CA ALA A 114 -17.05 -4.32 -20.78
C ALA A 114 -15.55 -4.47 -20.52
N SER A 115 -14.93 -3.52 -19.84
CA SER A 115 -13.48 -3.53 -19.60
C SER A 115 -13.04 -4.44 -18.46
N GLY A 116 -13.94 -4.74 -17.53
CA GLY A 116 -13.59 -5.36 -16.26
C GLY A 116 -13.02 -4.34 -15.26
N ARG A 117 -13.19 -4.64 -13.97
CA ARG A 117 -12.73 -3.79 -12.86
C ARG A 117 -11.23 -3.90 -12.58
N ALA A 118 -10.61 -4.98 -13.01
CA ALA A 118 -9.20 -5.25 -12.74
C ALA A 118 -8.26 -4.49 -13.67
N THR A 119 -8.73 -3.93 -14.79
CA THR A 119 -7.82 -3.33 -15.77
C THR A 119 -7.38 -1.92 -15.40
N ILE A 120 -6.15 -1.57 -15.76
CA ILE A 120 -5.58 -0.23 -15.58
C ILE A 120 -5.89 0.71 -16.73
N TYR A 121 -6.50 0.23 -17.82
CA TYR A 121 -6.73 1.09 -18.97
C TYR A 121 -8.15 1.65 -18.95
N SER A 122 -8.31 2.88 -19.43
CA SER A 122 -9.59 3.34 -19.94
C SER A 122 -9.57 3.31 -21.46
N TRP A 123 -10.73 3.07 -22.07
CA TRP A 123 -10.87 3.04 -23.52
C TRP A 123 -12.01 3.93 -23.99
N LYS A 124 -11.85 4.42 -25.21
CA LYS A 124 -12.94 4.86 -26.09
C LYS A 124 -13.01 3.95 -27.30
N CYS A 125 -14.08 4.08 -28.08
CA CYS A 125 -14.21 3.44 -29.38
C CYS A 125 -13.97 4.47 -30.49
N ALA A 126 -13.24 4.05 -31.52
CA ALA A 126 -13.06 4.85 -32.73
C ALA A 126 -13.16 3.93 -33.95
N ARG A 127 -14.17 4.15 -34.79
CA ARG A 127 -14.45 3.31 -35.97
C ARG A 127 -14.50 1.82 -35.64
N GLY A 128 -15.20 1.47 -34.56
CA GLY A 128 -15.39 0.07 -34.17
C GLY A 128 -14.23 -0.57 -33.42
N LYS A 129 -13.17 0.19 -33.08
CA LYS A 129 -11.96 -0.34 -32.44
C LYS A 129 -11.70 0.32 -31.09
N PRO A 130 -11.21 -0.44 -30.09
CA PRO A 130 -10.79 0.12 -28.81
C PRO A 130 -9.55 0.99 -28.96
N VAL A 131 -9.56 2.15 -28.33
CA VAL A 131 -8.43 3.07 -28.23
C VAL A 131 -8.23 3.43 -26.76
N ILE A 132 -7.06 3.12 -26.22
CA ILE A 132 -6.70 3.45 -24.84
C ILE A 132 -6.62 4.98 -24.69
N THR A 133 -7.29 5.53 -23.68
CA THR A 133 -7.33 6.97 -23.39
C THR A 133 -6.54 7.35 -22.13
N SER A 134 -6.41 6.42 -21.19
CA SER A 134 -5.61 6.61 -19.98
C SER A 134 -5.08 5.28 -19.46
N VAL A 135 -4.07 5.37 -18.59
CA VAL A 135 -3.44 4.25 -17.90
C VAL A 135 -3.38 4.60 -16.42
N GLY A 136 -3.93 3.76 -15.56
CA GLY A 136 -3.84 3.81 -14.11
C GLY A 136 -2.46 3.40 -13.61
N LEU A 137 -2.18 3.69 -12.35
CA LEU A 137 -0.89 3.42 -11.75
C LEU A 137 -0.87 2.01 -11.17
N VAL A 138 0.26 1.35 -11.36
CA VAL A 138 0.51 0.04 -10.79
C VAL A 138 1.72 0.18 -9.87
N ASP A 139 1.59 -0.34 -8.66
CA ASP A 139 2.72 -0.40 -7.76
C ASP A 139 3.79 -1.39 -8.25
N ALA A 140 4.90 -1.48 -7.54
CA ALA A 140 6.01 -2.38 -7.89
C ALA A 140 5.62 -3.87 -7.93
N ARG A 141 4.44 -4.24 -7.41
CA ARG A 141 3.97 -5.63 -7.23
C ARG A 141 2.82 -6.01 -8.15
N GLY A 142 2.33 -5.09 -8.95
CA GLY A 142 1.26 -5.36 -9.90
C GLY A 142 -0.14 -5.03 -9.40
N TYR A 143 -0.31 -4.26 -8.32
CA TYR A 143 -1.62 -3.83 -7.81
C TYR A 143 -1.93 -2.40 -8.25
N HIS A 144 -3.22 -2.07 -8.40
CA HIS A 144 -3.67 -0.68 -8.60
C HIS A 144 -3.23 0.19 -7.44
N ALA A 145 -2.27 1.09 -7.68
CA ALA A 145 -1.66 1.87 -6.61
C ALA A 145 -2.69 2.74 -5.88
N GLU A 146 -3.65 3.30 -6.62
CA GLU A 146 -4.74 4.15 -6.10
C GLU A 146 -5.71 3.43 -5.16
N ASN A 147 -5.76 2.10 -5.17
CA ASN A 147 -6.67 1.33 -4.31
C ASN A 147 -6.05 1.01 -2.94
N TRP A 148 -4.75 1.24 -2.78
CA TRP A 148 -4.01 0.91 -1.56
C TRP A 148 -3.61 2.17 -0.81
N ILE A 149 -4.22 2.38 0.37
CA ILE A 149 -4.01 3.55 1.22
C ILE A 149 -3.06 3.17 2.35
N GLU A 150 -1.98 3.93 2.50
CA GLU A 150 -1.04 3.79 3.60
C GLU A 150 -1.72 4.03 4.96
N ALA A 151 -1.53 3.11 5.91
CA ALA A 151 -2.13 3.20 7.24
C ALA A 151 -1.39 4.16 8.18
N GLU A 152 -0.25 4.69 7.75
CA GLU A 152 0.61 5.65 8.45
C GLU A 152 0.46 7.06 7.87
N GLY A 153 -0.77 7.47 7.49
CA GLY A 153 -0.90 8.56 6.54
C GLY A 153 -2.04 9.56 6.70
N VAL A 154 -2.83 9.57 7.78
CA VAL A 154 -3.65 10.76 8.10
C VAL A 154 -2.93 11.55 9.20
N ARG A 155 -1.99 12.39 8.78
CA ARG A 155 -1.49 13.51 9.61
C ARG A 155 -2.37 14.73 9.42
#